data_AF-A0A3D0CZW3-F1
#
_entry.id   AF-A0A3D0CZW3-F1
#
_cell.length_a   1.000
_cell.length_b   1.000
_cell.length_c   1.000
_cell.angle_alpha   90.00
_cell.angle_beta   90.00
_cell.angle_gamma   90.00
#
_symmetry.space_group_name_H-M   'P 1'
#
loop_
_entity.id
_entity.type
_entity.pdbx_description
1 polymer ?
#
loop_
_entity_poly.entity_id
_entity_poly.type
_entity_poly.pdbx_seq_one_letter_code
_entity_poly.pdbx_strand_id
1 'polypeptide(L)'
;MPDKILQVCPGIPTVVTEDAATARQGVAWYVAFYLVMMGPIYRRALARLGFEKEVEAMLAANANRNPAIVPDEAEGLLEQLAIYGTPEQAREQLERWYDAGADMPLLALGPNLSSGEIDFVLQAFRNAPNPGHIA
;
A
#
# COMPACT_ATOMS: atom_id res chain seq x y z
N MET A 1 -16.59 31.01 -5.07
CA MET A 1 -16.86 29.56 -4.92
C MET A 1 -17.10 29.37 -3.44
N PRO A 2 -18.23 28.77 -3.00
CA PRO A 2 -18.43 28.51 -1.57
C PRO A 2 -17.25 27.71 -1.04
N ASP A 3 -16.87 27.95 0.21
CA ASP A 3 -15.71 27.38 0.92
C ASP A 3 -15.61 25.87 0.70
N LYS A 4 -14.86 25.45 -0.32
CA LYS A 4 -14.53 24.03 -0.51
C LYS A 4 -13.45 23.71 0.51
N ILE A 5 -13.83 22.94 1.53
CA ILE A 5 -12.88 22.26 2.40
C ILE A 5 -12.02 21.37 1.49
N LEU A 6 -10.71 21.60 1.49
CA LEU A 6 -9.75 20.77 0.77
C LEU A 6 -9.73 19.38 1.43
N GLN A 7 -9.80 18.32 0.63
CA GLN A 7 -9.67 16.95 1.09
C GLN A 7 -8.30 16.38 0.71
N VAL A 8 -7.67 15.68 1.65
CA VAL A 8 -6.39 14.96 1.49
C VAL A 8 -6.69 13.48 1.27
N CYS A 9 -6.60 13.04 0.01
CA CYS A 9 -7.00 11.69 -0.41
C CYS A 9 -5.80 10.94 -1.04
N PRO A 10 -4.86 10.40 -0.24
CA PRO A 10 -3.72 9.66 -0.77
C PRO A 10 -4.15 8.33 -1.40
N GLY A 11 -3.57 7.99 -2.55
CA GLY A 11 -3.72 6.67 -3.18
C GLY A 11 -2.66 5.71 -2.66
N ILE A 12 -3.09 4.63 -2.00
CA ILE A 12 -2.20 3.74 -1.26
C ILE A 12 -2.28 2.33 -1.87
N PRO A 13 -1.17 1.78 -2.39
CA PRO A 13 -1.09 0.38 -2.78
C PRO A 13 -1.60 -0.53 -1.66
N THR A 14 -2.57 -1.38 -1.99
CA THR A 14 -3.27 -2.21 -1.00
C THR A 14 -3.31 -3.67 -1.44
N VAL A 15 -2.82 -4.57 -0.60
CA VAL A 15 -2.82 -6.02 -0.85
C VAL A 15 -3.31 -6.76 0.40
N VAL A 16 -4.53 -7.29 0.36
CA VAL A 16 -5.13 -8.03 1.49
C VAL A 16 -5.39 -9.47 1.08
N THR A 17 -4.90 -10.40 1.90
CA THR A 17 -5.10 -11.85 1.71
C THR A 17 -5.34 -12.52 3.06
N GLU A 18 -5.80 -13.77 3.08
CA GLU A 18 -5.97 -14.52 4.35
C GLU A 18 -4.64 -14.81 5.05
N ASP A 19 -3.56 -14.99 4.27
CA ASP A 19 -2.21 -15.25 4.77
C ASP A 19 -1.32 -14.01 4.65
N ALA A 20 -0.74 -13.56 5.76
CA ALA A 20 0.08 -12.35 5.79
C ALA A 20 1.33 -12.45 4.90
N ALA A 21 1.93 -13.64 4.78
CA ALA A 21 3.12 -13.83 3.94
C ALA A 21 2.79 -13.65 2.45
N THR A 22 1.62 -14.14 2.02
CA THR A 22 1.10 -13.96 0.67
C THR A 22 0.84 -12.47 0.37
N ALA A 23 0.21 -11.73 1.29
CA ALA A 23 0.01 -10.29 1.14
C ALA A 23 1.35 -9.54 1.04
N ARG A 24 2.32 -9.90 1.88
CA ARG A 24 3.67 -9.32 1.86
C ARG A 24 4.39 -9.57 0.53
N GLN A 25 4.23 -10.76 -0.07
CA GLN A 25 4.77 -11.04 -1.41
C GLN A 25 4.11 -10.16 -2.48
N GLY A 26 2.78 -9.99 -2.43
CA GLY A 26 2.07 -9.14 -3.38
C GLY A 26 2.46 -7.67 -3.28
N VAL A 27 2.55 -7.12 -2.07
CA VAL A 27 2.95 -5.72 -1.87
C VAL A 27 4.42 -5.49 -2.22
N ALA A 28 5.29 -6.47 -1.95
CA ALA A 28 6.70 -6.43 -2.31
C ALA A 28 6.88 -6.29 -3.84
N TRP A 29 6.12 -7.07 -4.62
CA TRP A 29 6.11 -6.93 -6.08
C TRP A 29 5.63 -5.54 -6.51
N TYR A 30 4.56 -5.04 -5.88
CA TYR A 30 3.98 -3.73 -6.19
C TYR A 30 4.99 -2.59 -5.96
N VAL A 31 5.62 -2.56 -4.79
CA VAL A 31 6.61 -1.53 -4.44
C VAL A 31 7.85 -1.65 -5.33
N ALA A 32 8.37 -2.86 -5.54
CA ALA A 32 9.52 -3.08 -6.41
C ALA A 32 9.25 -2.64 -7.86
N PHE A 33 8.05 -2.88 -8.39
CA PHE A 33 7.65 -2.44 -9.73
C PHE A 33 7.81 -0.92 -9.89
N TYR A 34 7.36 -0.14 -8.90
CA TYR A 34 7.49 1.33 -8.93
C TYR A 34 8.94 1.81 -8.79
N LEU A 35 9.75 1.14 -7.98
CA LEU A 35 11.13 1.56 -7.73
C LEU A 35 12.12 1.16 -8.83
N VAL A 36 11.88 0.00 -9.46
CA VAL A 36 12.82 -0.61 -10.41
C VAL A 36 12.36 -0.39 -11.86
N MET A 37 11.06 -0.51 -12.15
CA MET A 37 10.55 -0.57 -13.53
C MET A 37 9.96 0.76 -14.03
N MET A 38 9.53 1.67 -13.16
CA MET A 38 8.89 2.95 -13.54
C MET A 38 9.88 4.14 -13.65
N GLY A 39 11.16 3.84 -13.85
CA GLY A 39 12.19 4.86 -14.03
C GLY A 39 12.52 5.62 -12.73
N PRO A 40 13.26 6.74 -12.83
CA PRO A 40 13.93 7.31 -11.66
C PRO A 40 13.03 8.17 -10.75
N ILE A 41 11.79 8.47 -11.14
CA ILE A 41 10.95 9.45 -10.44
C ILE A 41 10.67 9.02 -8.99
N TYR A 42 10.16 7.80 -8.81
CA TYR A 42 9.77 7.29 -7.48
C TYR A 42 10.98 7.13 -6.56
N ARG A 43 12.05 6.50 -7.03
CA ARG A 43 13.28 6.33 -6.24
C ARG A 43 13.94 7.66 -5.86
N ARG A 44 13.92 8.68 -6.73
CA ARG A 44 14.42 10.03 -6.38
C ARG A 44 13.54 10.74 -5.36
N ALA A 45 12.22 10.53 -5.42
CA ALA A 45 11.30 11.09 -4.43
C ALA A 45 11.57 10.48 -3.04
N LEU A 46 11.70 9.16 -2.95
CA LEU A 46 12.00 8.46 -1.70
C LEU A 46 13.38 8.84 -1.12
N ALA A 47 14.41 8.98 -1.96
CA ALA A 47 15.71 9.44 -1.50
C ALA A 47 15.64 10.82 -0.84
N ARG A 48 14.83 11.76 -1.38
CA ARG A 48 14.61 13.08 -0.77
C ARG A 48 13.85 13.03 0.55
N LEU A 49 13.10 11.94 0.80
CA LEU A 49 12.38 11.69 2.04
C LEU A 49 13.24 10.92 3.07
N GLY A 50 14.51 10.65 2.76
CA GLY A 50 15.46 9.99 3.67
C GLY A 50 15.62 8.49 3.46
N PHE A 51 14.94 7.90 2.47
CA PHE A 51 14.98 6.45 2.19
C PHE A 51 16.03 6.05 1.13
N GLU A 52 17.12 6.80 1.02
CA GLU A 52 18.14 6.54 -0.01
C GLU A 52 18.77 5.15 0.14
N LYS A 53 19.04 4.72 1.38
CA LYS A 53 19.65 3.42 1.68
C LYS A 53 18.76 2.27 1.22
N GLU A 54 17.48 2.34 1.54
CA GLU A 54 16.48 1.32 1.24
C GLU A 54 16.23 1.23 -0.27
N VAL A 55 16.17 2.38 -0.94
CA VAL A 55 16.09 2.48 -2.41
C VAL A 55 17.30 1.82 -3.07
N GLU A 56 18.52 2.13 -2.65
CA GLU A 56 19.73 1.54 -3.24
C GLU A 56 19.79 0.03 -3.00
N ALA A 57 19.37 -0.45 -1.82
CA ALA A 57 19.25 -1.88 -1.54
C ALA A 57 18.26 -2.57 -2.49
N MET A 58 17.08 -1.97 -2.71
CA MET A 58 16.09 -2.48 -3.66
C MET A 58 16.64 -2.55 -5.09
N LEU A 59 17.36 -1.52 -5.54
CA LEU A 59 17.94 -1.51 -6.89
C LEU A 59 19.03 -2.58 -7.06
N ALA A 60 19.92 -2.72 -6.07
CA ALA A 60 21.00 -3.70 -6.08
C ALA A 60 20.46 -5.13 -6.12
N ALA A 61 19.40 -5.42 -5.37
CA ALA A 61 18.78 -6.74 -5.32
C ALA A 61 18.04 -7.12 -6.61
N ASN A 62 17.55 -6.14 -7.37
CA ASN A 62 16.57 -6.37 -8.46
C ASN A 62 17.05 -6.05 -9.87
N ALA A 63 18.33 -5.73 -10.08
CA ALA A 63 18.86 -5.25 -11.37
C ALA A 63 18.41 -6.05 -12.61
N ASN A 64 18.24 -7.38 -12.51
CA ASN A 64 17.72 -8.24 -13.58
C ASN A 64 16.82 -9.37 -13.04
N ARG A 65 16.11 -9.17 -11.92
CA ARG A 65 15.34 -10.24 -11.26
C ARG A 65 13.84 -10.09 -11.47
N ASN A 66 13.20 -11.24 -11.73
CA ASN A 66 11.75 -11.42 -11.73
C ASN A 66 11.45 -12.82 -11.14
N PRO A 67 10.72 -12.96 -10.01
CA PRO A 67 10.07 -11.89 -9.25
C PRO A 67 11.07 -10.99 -8.53
N ALA A 68 10.62 -9.78 -8.19
CA ALA A 68 11.41 -8.86 -7.39
C ALA A 68 11.58 -9.37 -5.95
N ILE A 69 12.69 -9.01 -5.33
CA ILE A 69 13.07 -9.32 -3.96
C ILE A 69 13.07 -8.02 -3.16
N VAL A 70 12.50 -8.05 -1.96
CA VAL A 70 12.65 -6.96 -0.98
C VAL A 70 13.70 -7.39 0.05
N PRO A 71 14.89 -6.75 0.07
CA PRO A 71 15.90 -6.98 1.10
C PRO A 71 15.38 -6.58 2.49
N ASP A 72 15.94 -7.18 3.53
CA ASP A 72 15.56 -6.90 4.92
C ASP A 72 15.71 -5.40 5.26
N GLU A 73 16.74 -4.74 4.73
CA GLU A 73 16.95 -3.31 4.93
C GLU A 73 15.85 -2.44 4.31
N ALA A 74 15.15 -2.93 3.29
CA ALA A 74 14.08 -2.23 2.59
C ALA A 74 12.68 -2.67 3.05
N GLU A 75 12.56 -3.58 4.01
CA GLU A 75 11.26 -4.07 4.49
C GLU A 75 10.40 -2.91 5.05
N GLY A 76 11.05 -1.98 5.75
CA GLY A 76 10.40 -0.79 6.28
C GLY A 76 9.73 0.08 5.21
N LEU A 77 10.19 0.04 3.95
CA LEU A 77 9.52 0.76 2.86
C LEU A 77 8.11 0.22 2.59
N LEU A 78 7.88 -1.08 2.75
CA LEU A 78 6.56 -1.66 2.54
C LEU A 78 5.55 -1.08 3.52
N GLU A 79 5.93 -0.98 4.79
CA GLU A 79 5.10 -0.41 5.87
C GLU A 79 4.82 1.09 5.68
N GLN A 80 5.78 1.83 5.10
CA GLN A 80 5.63 3.28 4.89
C GLN A 80 4.81 3.64 3.65
N LEU A 81 4.77 2.75 2.65
CA LEU A 81 4.24 3.06 1.32
C LEU A 81 2.92 2.35 0.99
N ALA A 82 2.50 1.37 1.78
CA ALA A 82 1.40 0.50 1.42
C ALA A 82 0.57 0.04 2.63
N ILE A 83 -0.58 -0.57 2.33
CA ILE A 83 -1.41 -1.30 3.26
C ILE A 83 -1.38 -2.78 2.85
N TYR A 84 -1.00 -3.68 3.74
CA TYR A 84 -0.98 -5.10 3.39
C TYR A 84 -1.12 -6.03 4.60
N GLY A 85 -1.59 -7.25 4.36
CA GLY A 85 -1.65 -8.30 5.38
C GLY A 85 -3.00 -9.00 5.42
N THR A 86 -3.35 -9.55 6.57
CA THR A 86 -4.71 -10.02 6.87
C THR A 86 -5.69 -8.86 6.91
N PRO A 87 -7.01 -9.10 6.81
CA PRO A 87 -8.02 -8.05 6.96
C PRO A 87 -7.84 -7.20 8.23
N GLU A 88 -7.46 -7.81 9.36
CA GLU A 88 -7.22 -7.12 10.63
C GLU A 88 -6.00 -6.19 10.54
N GLN A 89 -4.87 -6.72 10.05
CA GLN A 89 -3.63 -5.94 9.89
C GLN A 89 -3.81 -4.78 8.91
N ALA A 90 -4.56 -5.00 7.83
CA ALA A 90 -4.82 -3.99 6.83
C ALA A 90 -5.71 -2.85 7.36
N ARG A 91 -6.71 -3.16 8.19
CA ARG A 91 -7.52 -2.15 8.90
C ARG A 91 -6.67 -1.34 9.88
N GLU A 92 -5.83 -2.00 10.68
CA GLU A 92 -4.92 -1.31 11.61
C GLU A 92 -3.95 -0.37 10.89
N GLN A 93 -3.43 -0.77 9.73
CA GLN A 93 -2.57 0.10 8.91
C GLN A 93 -3.34 1.26 8.29
N LEU A 94 -4.59 1.04 7.88
CA LEU A 94 -5.46 2.10 7.36
C LEU A 94 -5.73 3.18 8.43
N GLU A 95 -5.94 2.79 9.69
CA GLU A 95 -6.10 3.76 10.79
C GLU A 95 -4.89 4.68 10.94
N ARG A 96 -3.67 4.19 10.70
CA ARG A 96 -2.45 5.03 10.76
C ARG A 96 -2.48 6.16 9.72
N TRP A 97 -3.12 5.95 8.56
CA TRP A 97 -3.28 6.98 7.55
C TRP A 97 -4.30 8.04 7.97
N TYR A 98 -5.39 7.62 8.61
CA TYR A 98 -6.35 8.55 9.21
C TYR A 98 -5.71 9.35 10.35
N ASP A 99 -4.94 8.70 11.24
CA ASP A 99 -4.20 9.36 12.32
C ASP A 99 -3.16 10.37 11.78
N ALA A 100 -2.60 10.11 10.60
CA ALA A 100 -1.69 11.03 9.90
C ALA A 100 -2.40 12.21 9.20
N GLY A 101 -3.74 12.26 9.22
CA GLY A 101 -4.55 13.36 8.68
C GLY A 101 -5.09 13.14 7.27
N ALA A 102 -5.11 11.90 6.75
CA ALA A 102 -5.82 11.61 5.51
C ALA A 102 -7.34 11.67 5.73
N ASP A 103 -8.06 12.38 4.86
CA ASP A 103 -9.53 12.45 4.94
C ASP A 103 -10.19 11.22 4.31
N MET A 104 -9.63 10.72 3.21
CA MET A 104 -10.18 9.60 2.46
C MET A 104 -9.06 8.83 1.73
N PRO A 105 -8.36 7.92 2.43
CA PRO A 105 -7.39 7.02 1.82
C PRO A 105 -8.02 6.19 0.70
N LEU A 106 -7.47 6.29 -0.51
CA LEU A 106 -7.91 5.54 -1.68
C LEU A 106 -7.12 4.23 -1.76
N LEU A 107 -7.81 3.10 -1.60
CA LEU A 107 -7.19 1.77 -1.66
C LEU A 107 -6.92 1.37 -3.12
N ALA A 108 -5.64 1.44 -3.53
CA ALA A 108 -5.22 1.06 -4.87
C ALA A 108 -4.95 -0.45 -4.93
N LEU A 109 -5.92 -1.20 -5.44
CA LEU A 109 -5.84 -2.66 -5.54
C LEU A 109 -4.78 -3.11 -6.57
N GLY A 110 -4.24 -4.31 -6.35
CA GLY A 110 -3.34 -4.97 -7.28
C GLY A 110 -3.94 -5.16 -8.67
N PRO A 111 -3.12 -5.16 -9.75
CA PRO A 111 -3.59 -5.53 -11.08
C PRO A 111 -3.95 -7.03 -11.13
N ASN A 112 -4.81 -7.41 -12.07
CA ASN A 112 -5.15 -8.80 -12.40
C ASN A 112 -5.82 -9.62 -11.28
N LEU A 113 -6.48 -8.98 -10.31
CA LEU A 113 -7.30 -9.68 -9.33
C LEU A 113 -8.55 -10.27 -9.98
N SER A 114 -8.92 -11.48 -9.59
CA SER A 114 -10.21 -12.08 -9.87
C SER A 114 -11.34 -11.35 -9.13
N SER A 115 -12.58 -11.56 -9.55
CA SER A 115 -13.75 -10.98 -8.86
C SER A 115 -13.82 -11.42 -7.39
N GLY A 116 -13.48 -12.68 -7.08
CA GLY A 116 -13.48 -13.19 -5.71
C GLY A 116 -12.42 -12.54 -4.83
N GLU A 117 -11.24 -12.25 -5.38
CA GLU A 117 -10.20 -11.52 -4.66
C GLU A 117 -10.60 -10.05 -4.44
N ILE A 118 -11.20 -9.41 -5.44
CA ILE A 118 -11.75 -8.05 -5.29
C ILE A 118 -12.82 -8.03 -4.19
N ASP A 119 -13.77 -8.97 -4.22
CA ASP A 119 -14.82 -9.10 -3.21
C ASP A 119 -14.22 -9.32 -1.82
N PHE A 120 -13.19 -10.16 -1.70
CA PHE A 120 -12.49 -10.38 -0.44
C PHE A 120 -11.91 -9.08 0.13
N VAL A 121 -11.19 -8.29 -0.68
CA VAL A 121 -10.65 -7.00 -0.23
C VAL A 121 -11.77 -6.03 0.13
N LEU A 122 -12.86 -5.97 -0.64
CA LEU A 122 -14.01 -5.11 -0.33
C LEU A 122 -14.66 -5.49 1.01
N GLN A 123 -14.82 -6.78 1.30
CA GLN A 123 -15.34 -7.25 2.59
C GLN A 123 -14.37 -6.94 3.74
N ALA A 124 -13.05 -6.99 3.48
CA ALA A 124 -12.06 -6.61 4.48
C ALA A 124 -12.25 -5.16 4.95
N PHE A 125 -12.65 -4.22 4.09
CA PHE A 125 -12.86 -2.82 4.49
C PHE A 125 -14.32 -2.42 4.64
N ARG A 126 -15.26 -3.36 4.55
CA ARG A 126 -16.67 -3.08 4.76
C ARG A 126 -16.87 -2.73 6.24
N ASN A 127 -17.30 -1.50 6.50
CA ASN A 127 -17.77 -1.14 7.84
C ASN A 127 -18.85 -2.14 8.28
N ALA A 128 -18.73 -2.69 9.48
CA ALA A 128 -19.87 -3.33 10.12
C ALA A 128 -21.03 -2.33 10.11
N PRO A 129 -22.28 -2.75 9.84
CA PRO A 129 -23.41 -1.83 9.87
C PRO A 129 -23.42 -1.14 11.24
N ASN A 130 -23.32 0.18 11.23
CA ASN A 130 -23.44 0.99 12.42
C ASN A 130 -24.87 0.81 12.94
N PRO A 131 -25.11 0.21 14.13
CA PRO A 131 -26.47 -0.07 14.61
C PRO A 131 -27.29 1.21 14.88
N GLY A 132 -26.73 2.41 14.68
CA GLY A 132 -27.38 3.70 14.89
C GLY A 132 -27.96 4.41 13.66
N HIS A 133 -27.97 3.80 12.47
CA HIS A 133 -28.58 4.42 11.28
C HIS A 133 -29.69 3.55 10.68
N ILE A 134 -30.79 3.44 11.43
CA ILE A 134 -32.12 3.24 10.85
C ILE A 134 -32.68 4.64 10.57
N ALA A 135 -32.91 4.92 9.28
CA ALA A 135 -33.67 6.06 8.82
C ALA A 135 -35.15 5.96 9.24
#